data_AF-A0A7C0WY30-F1
#
_entry.id   AF-A0A7C0WY30-F1
#
_cell.length_a   1.000
_cell.length_b   1.000
_cell.length_c   1.000
_cell.angle_alpha   90.00
_cell.angle_beta   90.00
_cell.angle_gamma   90.00
#
_symmetry.space_group_name_H-M   'P 1'
#
loop_
_entity.id
_entity.type
_entity.pdbx_description
1 polymer ?
#
loop_
_entity_poly.entity_id
_entity_poly.type
_entity_poly.pdbx_seq_one_letter_code
_entity_poly.pdbx_strand_id
1 'polypeptide(L)'
;MAEEGPVVFTRRASGLVREVGIFTAMAIGLTHTIGGGINNYMVQMPYSAPGSSVPAAFAIAGLFTLFTAVAYSMLGVAMPRTGGDYIYISRGINPVLGFVTSWGFWLTELLSLGIIAYIDI
;
A
#
# COMPACT_ATOMS: atom_id res chain seq x y z
N MET A 1 46.30 1.95 17.14
CA MET A 1 45.23 1.81 18.13
C MET A 1 44.02 1.34 17.33
N ALA A 2 43.71 0.04 17.38
CA ALA A 2 42.63 -0.54 16.60
C ALA A 2 41.30 -0.06 17.19
N GLU A 3 40.45 0.54 16.36
CA GLU A 3 39.11 0.96 16.74
C GLU A 3 38.27 -0.30 16.98
N GLU A 4 37.86 -0.51 18.23
CA GLU A 4 36.97 -1.61 18.61
C GLU A 4 35.63 -1.44 17.88
N GLY A 5 35.30 -2.40 17.01
CA GLY A 5 34.05 -2.40 16.27
C GLY A 5 32.84 -2.43 17.22
N PRO A 6 31.75 -1.71 16.91
CA PRO A 6 30.60 -1.61 17.80
C PRO A 6 29.98 -2.98 18.09
N VAL A 7 29.79 -3.28 19.38
CA VAL A 7 29.31 -4.55 19.96
C VAL A 7 27.82 -4.83 19.63
N VAL A 8 27.14 -3.88 18.98
CA VAL A 8 25.74 -3.98 18.59
C VAL A 8 25.66 -3.71 17.10
N PHE A 9 25.04 -4.63 16.34
CA PHE A 9 24.62 -4.42 14.95
C PHE A 9 23.54 -3.33 14.90
N THR A 10 23.90 -2.09 15.20
CA THR A 10 23.09 -0.93 14.85
C THR A 10 23.08 -0.91 13.34
N ARG A 11 21.93 -1.22 12.72
CA ARG A 11 21.76 -1.11 11.27
C ARG A 11 22.20 0.29 10.89
N ARG A 12 23.35 0.41 10.19
CA ARG A 12 23.78 1.67 9.61
C ARG A 12 22.58 2.21 8.82
N ALA A 13 22.23 3.47 9.03
CA ALA A 13 21.29 4.16 8.12
C ALA A 13 21.74 3.81 6.70
N SER A 14 20.81 3.48 5.81
CA SER A 14 21.07 2.85 4.50
C SER A 14 21.99 3.65 3.55
N GLY A 15 22.60 4.75 4.02
CA GLY A 15 23.34 5.72 3.23
C GLY A 15 22.43 6.67 2.45
N LEU A 16 21.11 6.44 2.47
CA LEU A 16 20.14 7.25 1.73
C LEU A 16 19.85 8.56 2.48
N VAL A 17 19.87 9.64 1.73
CA VAL A 17 19.38 10.95 2.17
C VAL A 17 17.85 10.93 2.21
N ARG A 18 17.26 11.52 3.25
CA ARG A 18 15.81 11.68 3.37
C ARG A 18 15.33 12.83 2.47
N GLU A 19 15.04 12.52 1.21
CA GLU A 19 14.55 13.52 0.23
C GLU A 19 13.04 13.44 -0.03
N VAL A 20 12.38 12.34 0.35
CA VAL A 20 10.95 12.16 0.11
C VAL A 20 10.15 13.08 1.02
N GLY A 21 9.67 14.19 0.46
CA GLY A 21 8.72 15.11 1.08
C GLY A 21 7.27 14.65 0.95
N ILE A 22 6.35 15.45 1.50
CA ILE A 22 4.92 15.14 1.53
C ILE A 22 4.32 14.95 0.13
N PHE A 23 4.69 15.81 -0.83
CA PHE A 23 4.17 15.74 -2.20
C PHE A 23 4.63 14.49 -2.93
N THR A 24 5.90 14.11 -2.78
CA THR A 24 6.43 12.87 -3.37
C THR A 24 5.77 11.65 -2.76
N ALA A 25 5.59 11.63 -1.43
CA ALA A 25 4.90 10.54 -0.74
C ALA A 25 3.43 10.41 -1.20
N MET A 26 2.72 11.53 -1.33
CA MET A 26 1.35 11.55 -1.87
C MET A 26 1.31 11.09 -3.33
N ALA A 27 2.22 11.57 -4.17
CA ALA A 27 2.29 11.18 -5.57
C ALA A 27 2.46 9.66 -5.73
N ILE A 28 3.37 9.04 -4.95
CA ILE A 28 3.56 7.58 -4.96
C ILE A 28 2.23 6.86 -4.68
N GLY A 29 1.51 7.26 -3.63
CA GLY A 29 0.22 6.66 -3.28
C GLY A 29 -0.86 6.87 -4.34
N LEU A 30 -0.93 8.05 -4.94
CA LEU A 30 -1.90 8.36 -6.00
C LEU A 30 -1.61 7.56 -7.27
N THR A 31 -0.35 7.41 -7.67
CA THR A 31 0.02 6.64 -8.88
C THR A 31 -0.32 5.16 -8.75
N HIS A 32 -0.22 4.62 -7.53
CA HIS A 32 -0.55 3.23 -7.24
C HIS A 32 -2.05 2.97 -7.22
N THR A 33 -2.87 3.95 -6.81
CA THR A 33 -4.31 3.76 -6.59
C THR A 33 -5.17 4.19 -7.78
N ILE A 34 -4.75 5.20 -8.53
CA ILE A 34 -5.49 5.72 -9.69
C ILE A 34 -5.08 4.91 -10.93
N GLY A 35 -6.01 4.12 -11.47
CA GLY A 35 -5.74 3.29 -12.65
C GLY A 35 -7.00 2.68 -13.26
N GLY A 36 -6.91 1.42 -13.69
CA GLY A 36 -7.97 0.71 -14.41
C GLY A 36 -9.32 0.70 -13.68
N GLY A 37 -9.33 0.66 -12.35
CA GLY A 37 -10.57 0.66 -11.57
C GLY A 37 -11.50 1.84 -11.90
N ILE A 38 -11.02 3.08 -11.79
CA ILE A 38 -11.88 4.25 -12.08
C ILE A 38 -12.08 4.43 -13.60
N ASN A 39 -11.05 4.26 -14.41
CA ASN A 39 -11.12 4.54 -15.84
C ASN A 39 -12.01 3.55 -16.59
N ASN A 40 -11.93 2.26 -16.23
CA ASN A 40 -12.67 1.21 -16.88
C ASN A 40 -14.10 1.09 -16.32
N TYR A 41 -14.27 1.01 -14.99
CA TYR A 41 -15.60 0.78 -14.42
C TYR A 41 -16.55 1.97 -14.60
N MET A 42 -16.04 3.21 -14.70
CA MET A 42 -16.91 4.36 -15.00
C MET A 42 -17.59 4.25 -16.36
N VAL A 43 -16.94 3.62 -17.34
CA VAL A 43 -17.46 3.47 -18.71
C VAL A 43 -18.25 2.17 -18.87
N GLN A 44 -17.78 1.07 -18.27
CA GLN A 44 -18.40 -0.25 -18.45
C GLN A 44 -19.69 -0.46 -17.64
N MET A 45 -19.77 0.08 -16.42
CA MET A 45 -20.89 -0.20 -15.50
C MET A 45 -22.27 0.27 -15.99
N PRO A 46 -22.42 1.42 -16.69
CA PRO A 46 -23.69 1.79 -17.28
C PRO A 46 -24.24 0.77 -18.29
N TYR A 47 -23.36 0.02 -18.96
CA TYR A 47 -23.73 -1.02 -19.92
C TYR A 47 -24.02 -2.36 -19.24
N SER A 48 -23.17 -2.79 -18.30
CA SER A 48 -23.29 -4.09 -17.65
C SER A 48 -24.35 -4.13 -16.53
N ALA A 49 -24.59 -3.00 -15.86
CA ALA A 49 -25.60 -2.85 -14.81
C ALA A 49 -26.42 -1.57 -15.00
N PRO A 50 -27.37 -1.56 -15.96
CA PRO A 50 -28.22 -0.41 -16.21
C PRO A 50 -29.00 0.03 -14.95
N GLY A 51 -28.98 1.33 -14.66
CA GLY A 51 -29.63 1.90 -13.46
C GLY A 51 -28.80 1.87 -12.18
N SER A 52 -27.60 1.28 -12.21
CA SER A 52 -26.64 1.40 -11.10
C SER A 52 -26.03 2.81 -11.02
N SER A 53 -25.77 3.29 -9.81
CA SER A 53 -25.07 4.55 -9.58
C SER A 53 -23.60 4.30 -9.23
N VAL A 54 -22.74 4.38 -10.24
CA VAL A 54 -21.28 4.22 -10.08
C VAL A 54 -20.71 5.21 -9.07
N PRO A 55 -21.05 6.52 -9.10
CA PRO A 55 -20.56 7.46 -8.10
C PRO A 55 -20.96 7.09 -6.67
N ALA A 56 -22.17 6.57 -6.46
CA ALA A 56 -22.61 6.13 -5.13
C ALA A 56 -21.83 4.89 -4.66
N ALA A 57 -21.55 3.93 -5.56
CA ALA A 57 -20.73 2.77 -5.25
C ALA A 57 -19.30 3.18 -4.83
N PHE A 58 -18.68 4.11 -5.57
CA PHE A 58 -17.38 4.66 -5.22
C PHE A 58 -17.40 5.45 -3.90
N ALA A 59 -18.48 6.19 -3.61
CA ALA A 59 -18.62 6.91 -2.34
C ALA A 59 -18.69 5.94 -1.15
N ILE A 60 -19.45 4.85 -1.28
CA ILE A 60 -19.54 3.81 -0.24
C ILE A 60 -18.18 3.13 -0.05
N ALA A 61 -17.52 2.72 -1.13
CA ALA A 61 -16.19 2.11 -1.04
C ALA A 61 -15.15 3.08 -0.43
N GLY A 62 -15.17 4.36 -0.85
CA GLY A 62 -14.31 5.41 -0.34
C GLY A 62 -14.46 5.62 1.17
N LEU A 63 -15.69 5.55 1.69
CA LEU A 63 -15.95 5.63 3.13
C LEU A 63 -15.22 4.53 3.92
N PHE A 64 -15.26 3.28 3.45
CA PHE A 64 -14.53 2.18 4.11
C PHE A 64 -13.01 2.33 3.98
N THR A 65 -12.54 2.83 2.84
CA THR A 65 -11.11 3.11 2.61
C THR A 65 -10.60 4.18 3.57
N LEU A 66 -11.39 5.19 3.93
CA LEU A 66 -10.99 6.22 4.89
C LEU A 66 -10.68 5.64 6.28
N PHE A 67 -11.50 4.70 6.77
CA PHE A 67 -11.21 4.04 8.05
C PHE A 67 -9.88 3.28 8.00
N THR A 68 -9.61 2.60 6.88
CA THR A 68 -8.33 1.90 6.65
C THR A 68 -7.17 2.89 6.60
N ALA A 69 -7.31 4.01 5.89
CA ALA A 69 -6.29 5.04 5.80
C ALA A 69 -5.92 5.64 7.17
N VAL A 70 -6.93 5.90 8.01
CA VAL A 70 -6.72 6.37 9.39
C VAL A 70 -5.94 5.33 10.19
N ALA A 71 -6.34 4.05 10.16
CA ALA A 71 -5.62 2.98 10.86
C ALA A 71 -4.16 2.86 10.40
N TYR A 72 -3.92 2.91 9.09
CA TYR A 72 -2.57 2.86 8.51
C TYR A 72 -1.72 4.08 8.86
N SER A 73 -2.31 5.27 8.92
CA SER A 73 -1.62 6.47 9.38
C SER A 73 -1.17 6.37 10.84
N MET A 74 -2.02 5.84 11.72
CA MET A 74 -1.69 5.62 13.12
C MET A 74 -0.54 4.61 13.26
N LEU A 75 -0.58 3.52 12.49
CA LEU A 75 0.49 2.53 12.45
C LEU A 75 1.80 3.12 11.91
N GLY A 76 1.74 3.97 10.88
CA GLY A 76 2.91 4.66 10.32
C GLY A 76 3.56 5.64 11.30
N VAL A 77 2.76 6.35 12.10
CA VAL A 77 3.26 7.22 13.18
C VAL A 77 3.84 6.40 14.34
N ALA A 78 3.17 5.31 14.73
CA ALA A 78 3.63 4.45 15.83
C ALA A 78 4.90 3.66 15.48
N MET A 79 5.06 3.28 14.21
CA MET A 79 6.18 2.47 13.73
C MET A 79 6.81 3.12 12.47
N PRO A 80 7.58 4.21 12.62
CA PRO A 80 8.18 4.96 11.50
C PRO A 80 9.42 4.24 10.93
N ARG A 81 9.22 3.00 10.47
CA ARG A 81 10.25 2.10 9.92
C ARG A 81 9.85 1.69 8.51
N THR A 82 10.83 1.63 7.62
CA THR A 82 10.62 1.10 6.28
C THR A 82 10.30 -0.39 6.36
N GLY A 83 9.19 -0.82 5.74
CA GLY A 83 8.80 -2.22 5.63
C GLY A 83 7.29 -2.50 5.57
N GLY A 84 6.43 -1.48 5.66
CA GLY A 84 4.99 -1.60 5.42
C GLY A 84 4.29 -2.64 6.31
N ASP A 85 3.32 -3.35 5.74
CA ASP A 85 2.43 -4.27 6.43
C ASP A 85 3.18 -5.39 7.15
N TYR A 86 4.28 -5.86 6.57
CA TYR A 86 5.13 -6.85 7.20
C TYR A 86 5.59 -6.37 8.58
N ILE A 87 6.06 -5.12 8.69
CA ILE A 87 6.54 -4.56 9.96
C ILE A 87 5.37 -4.36 10.93
N TYR A 88 4.24 -3.86 10.46
CA TYR A 88 3.08 -3.63 11.32
C TYR A 88 2.58 -4.93 11.96
N ILE A 89 2.48 -6.01 11.17
CA ILE A 89 1.94 -7.29 11.63
C ILE A 89 3.00 -8.10 12.38
N SER A 90 4.25 -8.12 11.90
CA SER A 90 5.32 -8.89 12.57
C SER A 90 5.68 -8.35 13.95
N ARG A 91 5.53 -7.03 14.17
CA ARG A 91 5.82 -6.38 15.45
C ARG A 91 4.59 -6.26 16.35
N GLY A 92 3.39 -6.20 15.79
CA GLY A 92 2.15 -6.14 16.55
C GLY A 92 1.58 -7.51 16.95
N ILE A 93 1.77 -8.53 16.11
CA ILE A 93 1.08 -9.82 16.25
C ILE A 93 2.08 -10.98 16.24
N ASN A 94 2.62 -11.33 15.07
CA ASN A 94 3.51 -12.49 14.92
C ASN A 94 4.32 -12.38 13.60
N PRO A 95 5.64 -12.67 13.63
CA PRO A 95 6.48 -12.63 12.42
C PRO A 95 6.02 -13.54 11.27
N VAL A 96 5.54 -14.75 11.57
CA VAL A 96 5.06 -15.71 10.57
C VAL A 96 3.80 -15.19 9.90
N LEU A 97 2.85 -14.65 10.68
CA LEU A 97 1.64 -14.05 10.12
C LEU A 97 1.99 -12.84 9.25
N GLY A 98 2.91 -11.98 9.70
CA GLY A 98 3.40 -10.85 8.90
C GLY A 98 3.98 -11.30 7.56
N PHE A 99 4.78 -12.38 7.56
CA PHE A 99 5.30 -12.96 6.31
C PHE A 99 4.17 -13.46 5.40
N VAL A 100 3.24 -14.26 5.93
CA VAL A 100 2.14 -14.84 5.15
C VAL A 100 1.25 -13.75 4.55
N THR A 101 0.90 -12.71 5.31
CA THR A 101 0.06 -11.61 4.83
C THR A 101 0.76 -10.78 3.77
N SER A 102 2.06 -10.48 3.96
CA SER A 102 2.82 -9.71 2.96
C SER A 102 3.08 -10.50 1.69
N TRP A 103 3.32 -11.81 1.80
CA TRP A 103 3.44 -12.70 0.65
C TRP A 103 2.10 -12.85 -0.09
N GLY A 104 1.00 -12.99 0.65
CA GLY A 104 -0.35 -12.99 0.09
C GLY A 104 -0.67 -11.69 -0.66
N PHE A 105 -0.33 -10.54 -0.07
CA PHE A 105 -0.50 -9.24 -0.73
C PHE A 105 0.32 -9.15 -2.02
N TRP A 106 1.57 -9.60 -2.00
CA TRP A 106 2.41 -9.65 -3.21
C TRP A 106 1.80 -10.50 -4.34
N LEU A 107 1.22 -11.67 -4.00
CA LEU A 107 0.51 -12.51 -4.97
C LEU A 107 -0.75 -11.82 -5.53
N THR A 108 -1.51 -11.13 -4.67
CA THR A 108 -2.68 -10.34 -5.08
C THR A 108 -2.29 -9.25 -6.08
N GLU A 109 -1.20 -8.53 -5.81
CA GLU A 109 -0.68 -7.49 -6.72
C GLU A 109 -0.25 -8.09 -8.06
N LEU A 110 0.42 -9.24 -8.06
CA LEU A 110 0.82 -9.94 -9.28
C LEU A 110 -0.40 -10.33 -10.14
N LEU A 111 -1.45 -10.87 -9.53
CA LEU A 111 -2.69 -11.21 -10.23
C LEU A 111 -3.43 -9.95 -10.71
N SER A 112 -3.48 -8.91 -9.88
CA SER A 112 -4.09 -7.61 -10.22
C SER A 112 -3.44 -7.01 -11.46
N LEU A 113 -2.11 -6.96 -11.52
CA LEU A 113 -1.38 -6.47 -12.70
C LEU A 113 -1.69 -7.30 -13.96
N GLY A 114 -1.82 -8.62 -13.83
CA GLY A 114 -2.23 -9.48 -14.94
C GLY A 114 -3.65 -9.20 -15.44
N ILE A 115 -4.59 -8.96 -14.52
CA ILE A 115 -5.97 -8.61 -14.85
C ILE A 115 -6.02 -7.23 -15.53
N ILE A 116 -5.33 -6.24 -14.99
CA ILE A 116 -5.23 -4.89 -15.57
C ILE A 116 -4.65 -4.98 -16.98
N ALA A 117 -3.56 -5.72 -17.17
CA ALA A 117 -2.97 -5.92 -18.48
C ALA A 117 -3.92 -6.61 -19.48
N TYR A 118 -4.81 -7.50 -19.04
CA TYR A 118 -5.81 -8.11 -19.93
C TYR A 118 -6.97 -7.16 -20.26
N ILE A 119 -7.39 -6.31 -19.31
CA ILE A 119 -8.57 -5.45 -19.44
C ILE A 119 -8.25 -4.11 -20.15
N ASP A 120 -7.04 -3.59 -19.98
CA ASP A 120 -6.62 -2.28 -20.51
C ASP A 120 -5.96 -2.35 -21.91
N ILE A 121 -5.85 -3.54 -22.52
CA ILE A 121 -5.45 -3.74 -23.94
C ILE A 121 -6.70 -3.89 -24.81
#